data_AF-A0A1X2G278-F1
#
_entry.id   AF-A0A1X2G278-F1
#
_cell.length_a   1.000
_cell.length_b   1.000
_cell.length_c   1.000
_cell.angle_alpha   90.00
_cell.angle_beta   90.00
_cell.angle_gamma   90.00
#
_symmetry.space_group_name_H-M   'P 1'
#
loop_
_entity.id
_entity.type
_entity.pdbx_description
1 polymer ?
#
loop_
_entity_poly.entity_id
_entity_poly.type
_entity_poly.pdbx_seq_one_letter_code
_entity_poly.pdbx_strand_id
1 'polypeptide(L)'
;MVKRKIVKIDEEKCNGCGLCISPCVESAIVLVNGKAKVISEELCDGAGVCLNVCPTGALSIEEREAMPFNEEAALKHKATIDKDRCSYCGNSDDDAPILTYKYKGEIKQVCVRCLPALIHG
;
A
#
# COMPACT_ATOMS: atom_id res chain seq x y z
N MET A 1 -15.81 20.18 4.17
CA MET A 1 -15.22 19.31 5.20
C MET A 1 -16.36 18.63 5.96
N VAL A 2 -16.11 17.46 6.55
CA VAL A 2 -17.08 16.67 7.34
C VAL A 2 -16.38 16.05 8.56
N LYS A 3 -17.12 15.84 9.65
CA LYS A 3 -16.59 15.13 10.82
C LYS A 3 -16.60 13.61 10.55
N ARG A 4 -15.43 12.98 10.58
CA ARG A 4 -15.25 11.55 10.25
C ARG A 4 -14.05 10.95 10.97
N LYS A 5 -13.99 9.61 10.97
CA LYS A 5 -12.82 8.85 11.43
C LYS A 5 -11.73 8.89 10.36
N ILE A 6 -10.50 9.14 10.77
CA ILE A 6 -9.31 9.15 9.89
C ILE A 6 -8.11 8.56 10.63
N VAL A 7 -7.19 7.97 9.87
CA VAL A 7 -5.93 7.47 10.42
C VAL A 7 -5.03 8.64 10.82
N LYS A 8 -4.57 8.62 12.06
CA LYS A 8 -3.56 9.52 12.62
C LYS A 8 -2.25 8.77 12.76
N ILE A 9 -1.15 9.41 12.38
CA ILE A 9 0.20 8.88 12.50
C ILE A 9 0.99 9.74 13.48
N ASP A 10 1.52 9.12 14.53
CA ASP A 10 2.47 9.70 15.47
C ASP A 10 3.88 9.59 14.88
N GLU A 11 4.41 10.72 14.37
CA GLU A 11 5.73 10.76 13.73
C GLU A 11 6.88 10.46 14.70
N GLU A 12 6.71 10.70 16.01
CA GLU A 12 7.73 10.41 17.03
C GLU A 12 7.87 8.90 17.24
N LYS A 13 6.76 8.17 17.23
CA LYS A 13 6.76 6.69 17.35
C LYS A 13 7.04 5.97 16.05
N CYS A 14 6.83 6.62 14.90
CA CYS A 14 7.04 6.00 13.60
C CYS A 14 8.54 5.76 13.35
N ASN A 15 8.92 4.52 13.06
CA ASN A 15 10.32 4.17 12.74
C ASN A 15 10.61 4.06 11.23
N GLY A 16 9.63 4.37 10.37
CA GLY A 16 9.82 4.35 8.91
C GLY A 16 9.83 2.98 8.24
N CYS A 17 9.44 1.90 8.94
CA CYS A 17 9.50 0.54 8.38
C CYS A 17 8.60 0.29 7.15
N GLY A 18 7.59 1.13 6.91
CA GLY A 18 6.73 1.04 5.72
C GLY A 18 5.69 -0.08 5.72
N LEU A 19 5.62 -0.91 6.77
CA LEU A 19 4.67 -2.04 6.86
C LEU A 19 3.20 -1.63 6.70
N CYS A 20 2.85 -0.39 7.06
CA CYS A 20 1.51 0.17 6.92
C CYS A 20 1.09 0.51 5.48
N ILE A 21 2.02 0.52 4.52
CA ILE A 21 1.73 0.91 3.12
C ILE A 21 0.93 -0.20 2.42
N SER A 22 1.46 -1.43 2.41
CA SER A 22 0.85 -2.58 1.72
C SER A 22 -0.60 -2.91 2.12
N PRO A 23 -1.00 -2.89 3.41
CA PRO A 23 -2.40 -3.16 3.79
C PRO A 23 -3.36 -2.00 3.49
N CYS A 24 -2.88 -0.83 3.04
CA CYS A 24 -3.74 0.28 2.69
C CYS A 24 -4.30 0.07 1.28
N VAL A 25 -5.51 -0.50 1.19
CA VAL A 25 -6.19 -0.78 -0.09
C VAL A 25 -6.30 0.48 -0.95
N GLU A 26 -6.57 1.62 -0.33
CA GLU A 26 -6.70 2.92 -1.01
C GLU A 26 -5.36 3.59 -1.36
N SER A 27 -4.23 2.96 -1.01
CA SER A 27 -2.87 3.48 -1.24
C SER A 27 -2.65 4.90 -0.67
N ALA A 28 -3.39 5.27 0.38
CA ALA A 28 -3.37 6.60 0.96
C ALA A 28 -2.16 6.90 1.86
N ILE A 29 -1.32 5.91 2.16
CA ILE A 29 -0.16 6.03 3.04
C ILE A 29 1.12 5.82 2.23
N VAL A 30 2.08 6.74 2.37
CA VAL A 30 3.41 6.63 1.78
C VAL A 30 4.48 6.95 2.83
N LEU A 31 5.74 6.66 2.51
CA LEU A 31 6.89 7.16 3.28
C LEU A 31 7.35 8.50 2.71
N VAL A 32 7.37 9.52 3.56
CA VAL A 32 7.94 10.84 3.26
C VAL A 32 9.01 11.11 4.31
N ASN A 33 10.26 11.35 3.88
CA ASN A 33 11.39 11.59 4.78
C ASN A 33 11.57 10.52 5.87
N GLY A 34 11.37 9.25 5.51
CA GLY A 34 11.50 8.12 6.45
C GLY A 34 10.36 7.99 7.47
N LYS A 35 9.24 8.70 7.30
CA LYS A 35 8.06 8.60 8.16
C LYS A 35 6.82 8.33 7.33
N ALA A 36 5.91 7.51 7.88
CA ALA A 36 4.63 7.25 7.22
C ALA A 36 3.76 8.52 7.27
N LYS A 37 3.11 8.87 6.15
CA LYS A 37 2.17 9.98 6.05
C LYS A 37 0.93 9.58 5.25
N VAL A 38 -0.23 10.07 5.69
CA VAL A 38 -1.45 10.08 4.87
C VAL A 38 -1.29 11.21 3.85
N ILE A 39 -1.23 10.89 2.56
CA ILE A 39 -0.91 11.88 1.52
C ILE A 39 -2.08 12.81 1.18
N SER A 40 -3.31 12.34 1.38
CA SER A 40 -4.52 13.14 1.23
C SER A 40 -5.64 12.54 2.07
N GLU A 41 -6.40 13.41 2.73
CA GLU A 41 -7.50 13.03 3.60
C GLU A 41 -8.66 12.38 2.83
N GLU A 42 -8.86 12.80 1.57
CA GLU A 42 -9.93 12.25 0.73
C GLU A 42 -9.62 10.83 0.23
N LEU A 43 -8.35 10.38 0.33
CA LEU A 43 -7.92 9.02 -0.03
C LEU A 43 -7.98 8.04 1.15
N CYS A 44 -7.81 8.53 2.38
CA CYS A 44 -7.86 7.68 3.56
C CYS A 44 -9.31 7.45 3.98
N ASP A 45 -9.85 6.27 3.70
CA ASP A 45 -11.22 5.87 4.04
C ASP A 45 -11.51 5.80 5.56
N GLY A 46 -10.47 5.64 6.37
CA GLY A 46 -10.56 5.50 7.83
C GLY A 46 -10.80 4.06 8.31
N ALA A 47 -10.59 3.04 7.46
CA ALA A 47 -10.86 1.64 7.79
C ALA A 47 -9.95 1.09 8.90
N GLY A 48 -8.70 1.56 8.98
CA GLY A 48 -7.78 1.25 10.07
C GLY A 48 -7.05 -0.10 10.00
N VAL A 49 -7.04 -0.78 8.85
CA VAL A 49 -6.31 -2.06 8.65
C VAL A 49 -4.81 -1.91 8.95
N CYS A 50 -4.23 -0.76 8.62
CA CYS A 50 -2.81 -0.45 8.83
C CYS A 50 -2.38 -0.35 10.31
N LEU A 51 -3.31 -0.22 11.26
CA LEU A 51 -2.98 -0.12 12.68
C LEU A 51 -2.34 -1.40 13.21
N ASN A 52 -2.90 -2.56 12.84
CA ASN A 52 -2.49 -3.86 13.39
C ASN A 52 -1.10 -4.31 12.92
N VAL A 53 -0.59 -3.76 11.80
CA VAL A 53 0.73 -4.09 11.28
C VAL A 53 1.84 -3.20 11.82
N CYS A 54 1.49 -2.16 12.59
CA CYS A 54 2.48 -1.20 13.09
C CYS A 54 3.21 -1.75 14.32
N PRO A 55 4.50 -2.09 14.23
CA PRO A 55 5.21 -2.70 15.35
C PRO A 55 5.46 -1.72 16.51
N THR A 56 5.41 -0.40 16.25
CA THR A 56 5.66 0.64 17.25
C THR A 56 4.37 1.26 17.81
N GLY A 57 3.20 0.85 17.33
CA GLY A 57 1.92 1.45 17.73
C GLY A 57 1.79 2.94 17.37
N ALA A 58 2.44 3.39 16.29
CA ALA A 58 2.43 4.79 15.85
C ALA A 58 1.11 5.20 15.17
N LEU A 59 0.26 4.25 14.76
CA LEU A 59 -0.99 4.53 14.05
C LEU A 59 -2.18 4.40 14.99
N SER A 60 -3.13 5.33 14.87
CA SER A 60 -4.41 5.33 15.61
C SER A 60 -5.54 5.89 14.73
N ILE A 61 -6.78 5.74 15.18
CA ILE A 61 -7.94 6.42 14.56
C ILE A 61 -8.32 7.62 15.42
N GLU A 62 -8.48 8.78 14.81
CA GLU A 62 -9.07 9.96 15.45
C GLU A 62 -10.33 10.40 14.70
N GLU A 63 -11.23 11.08 15.40
CA GLU A 63 -12.40 11.71 14.80
C GLU A 63 -12.20 13.23 14.76
N ARG A 64 -12.13 13.80 13.55
CA ARG A 64 -11.92 15.24 13.33
C ARG A 64 -12.63 15.73 12.07
N GLU A 65 -12.63 17.04 11.85
CA GLU A 65 -13.01 17.59 10.55
C GLU A 65 -11.93 17.27 9.52
N ALA A 66 -12.35 16.68 8.41
CA ALA A 66 -11.49 16.30 7.30
C ALA A 66 -12.25 16.40 5.97
N MET A 67 -11.54 16.29 4.85
CA MET A 67 -12.18 16.09 3.55
C MET A 67 -12.99 14.78 3.55
N PRO A 68 -14.18 14.75 2.93
CA PRO A 68 -14.90 13.48 2.76
C PRO A 68 -14.06 12.51 1.94
N PHE A 69 -14.19 11.21 2.22
CA PHE A 69 -13.60 10.19 1.37
C PHE A 69 -14.15 10.31 -0.06
N ASN A 70 -13.27 10.23 -1.03
CA ASN A 70 -13.58 10.36 -2.44
C ASN A 70 -13.11 9.08 -3.15
N GLU A 71 -14.05 8.17 -3.37
CA GLU A 71 -13.79 6.88 -4.02
C GLU A 71 -13.22 7.05 -5.43
N GLU A 72 -13.70 8.04 -6.19
CA GLU A 72 -13.19 8.32 -7.53
C GLU A 72 -11.72 8.80 -7.49
N ALA A 73 -11.38 9.67 -6.53
CA ALA A 73 -9.99 10.09 -6.33
C ALA A 73 -9.10 8.93 -5.89
N ALA A 74 -9.59 8.05 -5.02
CA ALA A 74 -8.86 6.85 -4.58
C ALA A 74 -8.60 5.88 -5.73
N LEU A 75 -9.59 5.62 -6.60
CA LEU A 75 -9.42 4.82 -7.80
C LEU A 75 -8.40 5.44 -8.77
N LYS A 76 -8.50 6.76 -9.02
CA LYS A 76 -7.54 7.47 -9.88
C LYS A 76 -6.13 7.41 -9.32
N HIS A 77 -5.96 7.61 -8.01
CA HIS A 77 -4.65 7.52 -7.36
C HIS A 77 -4.06 6.12 -7.48
N LYS A 78 -4.84 5.07 -7.20
CA LYS A 78 -4.40 3.67 -7.36
C LYS A 78 -3.96 3.36 -8.78
N ALA A 79 -4.63 3.90 -9.79
CA ALA A 79 -4.25 3.73 -11.19
C ALA A 79 -2.88 4.35 -11.55
N THR A 80 -2.32 5.23 -10.70
CA THR A 80 -0.99 5.82 -10.88
C THR A 80 0.13 5.06 -10.15
N ILE A 81 -0.21 4.14 -9.25
CA ILE A 81 0.78 3.29 -8.55
C ILE A 81 1.38 2.33 -9.57
N ASP A 82 2.71 2.16 -9.54
CA ASP A 82 3.38 1.23 -10.46
C ASP A 82 2.91 -0.20 -10.17
N LYS A 83 2.47 -0.87 -11.22
CA LYS A 83 1.92 -2.22 -11.16
C LYS A 83 3.02 -3.24 -11.01
N ASP A 84 2.75 -4.29 -10.24
CA ASP A 84 3.67 -5.43 -10.16
C ASP A 84 3.84 -6.04 -11.55
N ARG A 85 5.08 -6.23 -11.99
CA ARG A 85 5.39 -6.71 -13.35
C ARG A 85 6.22 -7.99 -13.30
N CYS A 86 5.83 -8.96 -14.11
CA CYS A 86 6.57 -10.19 -14.30
C CYS A 86 7.98 -9.90 -14.82
N SER A 87 9.01 -10.34 -14.10
CA SER A 87 10.41 -10.16 -14.48
C SER A 87 10.83 -10.95 -15.74
N TYR A 88 9.96 -11.83 -16.25
CA TYR A 88 10.22 -12.68 -17.42
C TYR A 88 9.56 -12.18 -18.70
N CYS A 89 8.29 -11.78 -18.63
CA CYS A 89 7.53 -11.36 -19.81
C CYS A 89 7.07 -9.90 -19.78
N GLY A 90 7.22 -9.19 -18.66
CA GLY A 90 6.80 -7.80 -18.50
C GLY A 90 5.31 -7.58 -18.27
N ASN A 91 4.48 -8.63 -18.35
CA ASN A 91 3.05 -8.53 -18.03
C ASN A 91 2.82 -8.02 -16.60
N SER A 92 1.73 -7.29 -16.41
CA SER A 92 1.30 -6.76 -15.12
C SER A 92 0.29 -7.67 -14.43
N ASP A 93 -0.10 -7.29 -13.22
CA ASP A 93 -1.20 -7.86 -12.44
C ASP A 93 -2.57 -7.71 -13.11
N ASP A 94 -2.74 -6.81 -14.09
CA ASP A 94 -3.95 -6.77 -14.94
C ASP A 94 -4.02 -7.97 -15.91
N ASP A 95 -2.87 -8.45 -16.40
CA ASP A 95 -2.80 -9.44 -17.48
C ASP A 95 -2.84 -10.88 -16.93
N ALA A 96 -2.25 -11.09 -15.76
CA ALA A 96 -2.18 -12.36 -15.06
C ALA A 96 -1.78 -12.15 -13.59
N PRO A 97 -2.27 -12.99 -12.65
CA PRO A 97 -1.82 -12.94 -11.26
C PRO A 97 -0.29 -12.97 -11.15
N ILE A 98 0.28 -12.02 -10.40
CA ILE A 98 1.71 -11.91 -10.12
C ILE A 98 2.00 -12.52 -8.75
N LEU A 99 3.04 -13.34 -8.69
CA LEU A 99 3.59 -13.90 -7.47
C LEU A 99 4.95 -13.27 -7.19
N THR A 100 5.12 -12.75 -5.99
CA THR A 100 6.41 -12.29 -5.47
C THR A 100 7.15 -13.46 -4.84
N TYR A 101 8.40 -13.70 -5.25
CA TYR A 101 9.25 -14.76 -4.72
C TYR A 101 10.66 -14.25 -4.44
N LYS A 102 11.38 -14.95 -3.56
CA LYS A 102 12.78 -14.64 -3.24
C LYS A 102 13.70 -15.75 -3.74
N TYR A 103 14.72 -15.41 -4.52
CA TYR A 103 15.71 -16.36 -5.02
C TYR A 103 17.11 -15.73 -5.02
N LYS A 104 18.10 -16.45 -4.50
CA LYS A 104 19.50 -15.96 -4.34
C LYS A 104 19.60 -14.59 -3.67
N GLY A 105 18.73 -14.32 -2.70
CA GLY A 105 18.71 -13.06 -1.96
C GLY A 105 17.92 -11.92 -2.62
N GLU A 106 17.53 -12.06 -3.88
CA GLU A 106 16.78 -11.06 -4.63
C GLU A 106 15.27 -11.33 -4.54
N ILE A 107 14.47 -10.27 -4.40
CA ILE A 107 13.01 -10.33 -4.51
C ILE A 107 12.66 -10.11 -5.99
N LYS A 108 11.90 -11.03 -6.57
CA LYS A 108 11.49 -11.03 -7.98
C LYS A 108 10.00 -11.29 -8.10
N GLN A 109 9.46 -10.94 -9.26
CA GLN A 109 8.04 -11.11 -9.59
C GLN A 109 7.90 -12.02 -10.80
N VAL A 110 6.94 -12.93 -10.76
CA VAL A 110 6.62 -13.82 -11.89
C VAL A 110 5.12 -13.93 -12.04
N CYS A 111 4.61 -13.84 -13.25
CA CYS A 111 3.19 -14.12 -13.50
C CYS A 111 2.94 -15.62 -13.49
N VAL A 112 1.71 -16.03 -13.17
CA VAL A 112 1.31 -17.46 -13.18
C VAL A 112 1.49 -18.15 -14.54
N ARG A 113 1.62 -17.39 -15.64
CA ARG A 113 1.91 -17.93 -16.98
C ARG A 113 3.40 -18.26 -17.19
N CYS A 114 4.30 -17.50 -16.57
CA CYS A 114 5.75 -17.73 -16.62
C CYS A 114 6.24 -18.62 -15.48
N LEU A 115 5.45 -18.79 -14.43
CA LEU A 115 5.76 -19.65 -13.29
C LEU A 115 6.15 -21.09 -13.69
N PRO A 116 5.52 -21.76 -14.67
CA PRO A 116 5.93 -23.11 -15.08
C PRO A 116 7.40 -23.22 -15.50
N ALA A 117 7.96 -22.19 -16.16
CA ALA A 117 9.37 -22.17 -16.57
C ALA A 117 10.33 -22.07 -15.38
N LEU A 118 9.88 -21.53 -14.24
CA LEU A 118 10.67 -21.51 -13.00
C LEU A 118 10.67 -22.87 -12.28
N ILE A 119 9.61 -23.66 -12.45
CA ILE A 119 9.40 -24.91 -11.72
C ILE A 119 9.97 -26.10 -12.48
N HIS A 120 9.84 -26.10 -13.81
CA HIS A 120 10.18 -27.25 -14.65
C HIS A 120 11.50 -27.09 -15.43
N GLY A 121 12.08 -25.88 -15.45
CA GLY A 121 13.21 -25.54 -16.32
C GLY A 121 12.76 -25.29 -17.76
#